data_AF-L9Z4A2-F1
#
_entry.id   AF-L9Z4A2-F1
#
_cell.length_a   1.000
_cell.length_b   1.000
_cell.length_c   1.000
_cell.angle_alpha   90.00
_cell.angle_beta   90.00
_cell.angle_gamma   90.00
#
_symmetry.space_group_name_H-M   'P 1'
#
loop_
_entity.id
_entity.type
_entity.pdbx_description
1 polymer ?
#
loop_
_entity_poly.entity_id
_entity_poly.type
_entity_poly.pdbx_seq_one_letter_code
_entity_poly.pdbx_strand_id
1 'polypeptide(L)'
;MLHRDVSRIAARTREFLPNEYVVDADVSSGMTGPEVTVAVRPPVGHAVSAGFTPDLEEAVAAEEVITAAERDEVARGLAASAALQVKQAISNNVRPTGK
;
A
#
# COMPACT_ATOMS: atom_id res chain seq x y z
N MET A 1 15.40 -10.75 -4.90
CA MET A 1 15.39 -9.29 -5.14
C MET A 1 14.01 -8.71 -4.84
N LEU A 2 12.96 -9.15 -5.55
CA LEU A 2 11.59 -8.64 -5.42
C LEU A 2 11.04 -8.53 -3.99
N HIS A 3 11.13 -9.59 -3.19
CA HIS A 3 10.70 -9.57 -1.78
C HIS A 3 11.35 -8.44 -0.96
N ARG A 4 12.63 -8.11 -1.24
CA ARG A 4 13.36 -7.04 -0.55
C ARG A 4 12.86 -5.65 -0.97
N ASP A 5 12.51 -5.47 -2.24
CA ASP A 5 11.97 -4.21 -2.76
C ASP A 5 10.56 -3.94 -2.21
N VAL A 6 9.77 -5.01 -2.08
CA VAL A 6 8.42 -4.94 -1.50
C VAL A 6 8.43 -4.66 -0.01
N SER A 7 9.34 -5.29 0.75
CA SER A 7 9.54 -4.92 2.17
C SER A 7 9.97 -3.45 2.34
N ARG A 8 10.74 -2.88 1.39
CA ARG A 8 11.10 -1.46 1.41
C ARG A 8 9.89 -0.55 1.16
N ILE A 9 8.96 -0.94 0.28
CA ILE A 9 7.69 -0.23 0.08
C ILE A 9 6.89 -0.23 1.37
N ALA A 10 6.72 -1.40 2.00
CA ALA A 10 5.98 -1.51 3.27
C ALA A 10 6.59 -0.62 4.37
N ALA A 11 7.92 -0.62 4.50
CA ALA A 11 8.63 0.24 5.45
C ALA A 11 8.39 1.73 5.16
N ARG A 12 8.46 2.15 3.89
CA ARG A 12 8.28 3.55 3.48
C ARG A 12 6.83 4.01 3.63
N THR A 13 5.85 3.17 3.29
CA THR A 13 4.42 3.43 3.56
C THR A 13 4.16 3.64 5.05
N ARG A 14 4.84 2.87 5.91
CA ARG A 14 4.73 3.03 7.37
C ARG A 14 5.32 4.36 7.87
N GLU A 15 6.33 4.93 7.22
CA GLU A 15 6.86 6.26 7.58
C GLU A 15 5.83 7.38 7.36
N PHE A 16 4.92 7.21 6.40
CA PHE A 16 3.84 8.18 6.13
C PHE A 16 2.63 8.03 7.05
N LEU A 17 2.60 6.98 7.89
CA LEU A 17 1.42 6.61 8.67
C LEU A 17 1.73 6.55 10.17
N PRO A 18 0.75 6.90 11.03
CA PRO A 18 0.87 6.69 12.48
C PRO A 18 1.09 5.22 12.82
N ASN A 19 1.71 4.96 13.99
CA ASN A 19 2.01 3.60 14.47
C ASN A 19 0.79 2.67 14.63
N GLU A 20 -0.42 3.22 14.66
CA GLU A 20 -1.66 2.45 14.76
C GLU A 20 -2.07 1.78 13.44
N TYR A 21 -1.47 2.19 12.32
CA TYR A 21 -1.70 1.57 11.02
C TYR A 21 -0.79 0.36 10.85
N VAL A 22 -1.38 -0.75 10.44
CA VAL A 22 -0.63 -1.98 10.12
C VAL A 22 -0.44 -2.03 8.61
N VAL A 23 0.81 -2.12 8.17
CA VAL A 23 1.17 -2.25 6.75
C VAL A 23 1.68 -3.67 6.52
N ASP A 24 1.14 -4.34 5.53
CA ASP A 24 1.54 -5.67 5.09
C ASP A 24 1.81 -5.65 3.58
N ALA A 25 2.70 -6.51 3.11
CA ALA A 25 3.00 -6.62 1.70
C ALA A 25 3.32 -8.05 1.33
N ASP A 26 2.62 -8.54 0.32
CA ASP A 26 2.72 -9.89 -0.19
C ASP A 26 3.22 -9.87 -1.64
N VAL A 27 3.98 -10.90 -1.99
CA VAL A 27 4.48 -11.10 -3.35
C VAL A 27 4.04 -12.48 -3.80
N SER A 28 3.12 -12.48 -4.75
CA SER A 28 2.62 -13.69 -5.38
C SER A 28 3.19 -13.83 -6.80
N SER A 29 3.12 -15.03 -7.35
CA SER A 29 3.52 -15.30 -8.74
C SER A 29 2.27 -15.68 -9.52
N GLY A 30 1.78 -14.76 -10.34
CA GLY A 30 0.62 -14.95 -11.20
C GLY A 30 0.99 -15.57 -12.55
N MET A 31 -0.02 -15.79 -13.40
CA MET A 31 0.18 -16.35 -14.75
C MET A 31 0.95 -15.42 -15.70
N THR A 32 0.90 -14.11 -15.45
CA THR A 32 1.53 -13.06 -16.27
C THR A 32 2.85 -12.56 -15.71
N GLY A 33 3.31 -13.10 -14.57
CA GLY A 33 4.53 -12.65 -13.90
C GLY A 33 4.32 -12.45 -12.39
N PRO A 34 5.31 -11.87 -11.70
CA PRO A 34 5.18 -11.56 -10.29
C PRO A 34 4.13 -10.48 -10.06
N GLU A 35 3.30 -10.66 -9.04
CA GLU A 35 2.30 -9.70 -8.62
C GLU A 35 2.58 -9.30 -7.17
N VAL A 36 2.68 -8.00 -6.95
CA VAL A 36 2.91 -7.43 -5.63
C VAL A 36 1.61 -6.85 -5.12
N THR A 37 1.22 -7.23 -3.91
CA THR A 37 0.08 -6.62 -3.22
C THR A 37 0.56 -5.97 -1.94
N VAL A 38 0.24 -4.69 -1.75
CA VAL A 38 0.51 -3.98 -0.50
C VAL A 38 -0.82 -3.63 0.14
N ALA A 39 -0.99 -3.99 1.41
CA ALA A 39 -2.19 -3.74 2.19
C ALA A 39 -1.90 -2.84 3.40
N VAL A 40 -2.76 -1.87 3.64
CA VAL A 40 -2.74 -0.99 4.81
C VAL A 40 -4.04 -1.20 5.57
N ARG A 41 -3.93 -1.63 6.82
CA ARG A 41 -5.04 -1.75 7.75
C ARG A 41 -5.06 -0.55 8.69
N PRO A 42 -6.04 0.36 8.55
CA PRO A 42 -6.25 1.43 9.51
C PRO A 42 -6.80 0.90 10.84
N PRO A 43 -6.67 1.67 11.95
CA PRO A 43 -7.23 1.29 13.25
C PRO A 43 -8.77 1.25 13.24
N VAL A 44 -9.40 2.04 12.36
CA VAL A 44 -10.86 2.10 12.21
C VAL A 44 -11.21 2.03 10.73
N GLY A 45 -12.11 1.12 10.37
CA GLY A 45 -12.55 0.91 8.99
C GLY A 45 -11.96 -0.37 8.36
N HIS A 46 -12.06 -0.46 7.03
CA HIS A 46 -11.60 -1.62 6.28
C HIS A 46 -10.14 -1.49 5.85
N ALA A 47 -9.48 -2.62 5.61
CA ALA A 47 -8.14 -2.61 5.02
C ALA A 47 -8.23 -2.13 3.56
N VAL A 48 -7.23 -1.34 3.16
CA VAL A 48 -7.05 -0.85 1.79
C VAL A 48 -5.87 -1.58 1.18
N SER A 49 -6.01 -2.12 -0.02
CA SER A 49 -4.93 -2.82 -0.72
C SER A 49 -4.72 -2.26 -2.12
N ALA A 50 -3.47 -2.25 -2.57
CA ALA A 50 -3.09 -1.95 -3.94
C ALA A 50 -2.26 -3.11 -4.49
N GLY A 51 -2.68 -3.66 -5.62
CA GLY A 51 -1.92 -4.61 -6.41
C GLY A 51 -1.20 -3.90 -7.55
N PHE A 52 0.03 -4.29 -7.84
CA PHE A 52 0.75 -3.86 -9.02
C PHE A 52 1.67 -4.96 -9.54
N THR A 53 1.88 -4.96 -10.85
CA THR A 53 2.73 -5.94 -11.55
C THR A 53 3.99 -5.21 -12.02
N PRO A 54 5.15 -5.45 -11.40
CA PRO A 54 6.40 -4.83 -11.85
C PRO A 54 6.84 -5.42 -13.19
N ASP A 55 7.33 -4.55 -14.07
CA ASP A 55 7.90 -4.96 -15.35
C ASP A 55 9.31 -5.52 -15.13
N LEU A 56 9.46 -6.84 -15.31
CA LEU A 56 10.73 -7.53 -15.11
C LEU A 56 11.74 -7.26 -16.23
N GLU A 57 11.29 -6.93 -17.44
CA GLU A 57 12.19 -6.63 -18.56
C GLU A 57 12.84 -5.26 -18.36
N GLU A 58 12.06 -4.29 -17.90
CA GLU A 58 12.57 -2.97 -17.50
C GLU A 58 13.46 -3.06 -16.25
N ALA A 59 13.11 -3.90 -15.29
CA ALA A 59 13.89 -4.14 -14.08
C ALA A 59 15.30 -4.67 -14.33
N VAL A 60 15.45 -5.56 -15.32
CA VAL A 60 16.76 -6.12 -15.69
C VAL A 60 17.66 -5.06 -16.31
N ALA A 61 17.07 -4.11 -17.06
CA ALA A 61 17.80 -2.98 -17.63
C ALA A 61 18.17 -1.92 -16.58
N ALA A 62 17.33 -1.73 -15.55
CA ALA A 62 17.48 -0.68 -14.55
C ALA A 62 18.22 -1.12 -13.26
N GLU A 63 18.61 -2.39 -13.12
CA GLU A 63 19.14 -3.03 -11.89
C GLU A 63 18.22 -2.96 -10.65
N GLU A 64 17.08 -2.26 -10.73
CA GLU A 64 16.04 -2.15 -9.72
C GLU A 64 14.68 -2.57 -10.30
N VAL A 65 13.95 -3.43 -9.59
CA VAL A 65 12.63 -3.90 -10.05
C VAL A 65 11.52 -2.88 -9.83
N ILE A 66 11.69 -1.99 -8.85
CA ILE A 66 10.75 -0.94 -8.53
C ILE A 66 11.58 0.27 -8.16
N THR A 67 11.47 1.38 -8.89
CA THR A 67 12.30 2.55 -8.61
C THR A 67 11.89 3.21 -7.30
N ALA A 68 12.80 3.94 -6.65
CA ALA A 68 12.47 4.67 -5.42
C ALA A 68 11.30 5.66 -5.59
N ALA A 69 11.13 6.24 -6.79
CA ALA A 69 10.03 7.16 -7.10
C ALA A 69 8.68 6.42 -7.13
N GLU A 70 8.60 5.29 -7.83
CA GLU A 70 7.39 4.45 -7.86
C GLU A 70 7.03 3.94 -6.47
N ARG A 71 8.03 3.49 -5.69
CA ARG A 71 7.81 3.06 -4.30
C ARG A 71 7.16 4.17 -3.45
N ASP A 72 7.60 5.40 -3.61
CA ASP A 72 7.11 6.56 -2.84
C ASP A 72 5.70 6.98 -3.29
N GLU A 73 5.43 6.94 -4.60
CA GLU A 73 4.10 7.23 -5.15
C GLU A 73 3.06 6.22 -4.65
N VAL A 74 3.35 4.92 -4.77
CA VAL A 74 2.47 3.84 -4.30
C VAL A 74 2.23 3.97 -2.80
N ALA A 75 3.29 4.23 -2.02
CA ALA A 75 3.19 4.44 -0.58
C ALA A 75 2.26 5.60 -0.21
N ARG A 76 2.39 6.75 -0.88
CA ARG A 76 1.51 7.90 -0.66
C ARG A 76 0.07 7.63 -1.08
N GLY A 77 -0.15 6.99 -2.21
CA GLY A 77 -1.50 6.64 -2.70
C GLY A 77 -2.25 5.71 -1.74
N LEU A 78 -1.55 4.70 -1.20
CA LEU A 78 -2.07 3.82 -0.17
C LEU A 78 -2.36 4.57 1.14
N ALA A 79 -1.41 5.38 1.61
CA ALA A 79 -1.58 6.16 2.83
C ALA A 79 -2.75 7.15 2.75
N ALA A 80 -2.90 7.84 1.61
CA ALA A 80 -4.01 8.75 1.36
C ALA A 80 -5.36 8.01 1.39
N SER A 81 -5.42 6.85 0.73
CA SER A 81 -6.62 6.00 0.70
C SER A 81 -6.97 5.47 2.10
N ALA A 82 -5.98 5.06 2.88
CA ALA A 82 -6.16 4.61 4.26
C ALA A 82 -6.66 5.74 5.18
N ALA A 83 -6.12 6.96 5.03
CA ALA A 83 -6.58 8.13 5.77
C ALA A 83 -8.03 8.50 5.41
N LEU A 84 -8.39 8.43 4.11
CA LEU A 84 -9.75 8.62 3.65
C LEU A 84 -10.70 7.58 4.27
N GLN A 85 -10.27 6.32 4.33
CA GLN A 85 -11.04 5.22 4.89
C GLN A 85 -11.35 5.44 6.38
N VAL A 86 -10.39 5.94 7.16
CA VAL A 86 -10.62 6.32 8.57
C VAL A 86 -11.63 7.47 8.66
N LYS A 87 -11.46 8.52 7.84
CA LYS A 87 -12.39 9.66 7.83
C LYS A 87 -13.82 9.22 7.54
N GLN A 88 -14.00 8.35 6.54
CA GLN A 88 -15.32 7.80 6.20
C GLN A 88 -15.86 6.89 7.31
N ALA A 89 -15.03 6.04 7.90
CA ALA A 89 -15.45 5.14 8.98
C ALA A 89 -15.92 5.93 10.21
N ILE A 90 -15.20 6.98 10.60
CA ILE A 90 -15.60 7.89 11.67
C ILE A 90 -16.89 8.62 11.31
N SER A 91 -17.00 9.17 10.09
CA SER A 91 -18.21 9.88 9.64
C SER A 91 -19.45 8.98 9.59
N ASN A 92 -19.30 7.71 9.23
CA ASN A 92 -20.41 6.75 9.23
C ASN A 92 -20.78 6.28 10.64
N ASN A 93 -19.81 6.22 11.56
CA ASN A 93 -20.04 5.88 12.96
C ASN A 93 -20.70 7.04 13.74
N VAL A 94 -20.45 8.28 13.34
CA VAL A 94 -21.17 9.46 13.83
C VAL A 94 -22.44 9.61 13.00
N ARG A 95 -23.49 8.84 13.31
CA ARG A 95 -24.84 9.17 12.84
C ARG A 95 -25.24 10.50 13.48
N PRO A 96 -25.46 11.60 12.71
CA PRO A 96 -26.01 12.80 13.29
C PRO A 96 -27.43 12.47 13.76
N THR A 97 -27.64 12.27 15.06
CA THR A 97 -28.97 12.28 15.66
C THR A 97 -29.45 13.73 15.74
N GLY A 98 -29.51 14.39 14.59
CA GLY A 98 -30.09 15.73 14.43
C GLY A 98 -31.59 15.56 14.21
N LYS A 99 -32.35 16.14 15.14
CA LYS A 99 -33.80 16.28 15.11
C LYS A 99 -34.16 17.56 14.36
#